data_AF-X0SWX3-F1
#
_entry.id   AF-X0SWX3-F1
#
_cell.length_a   1.000
_cell.length_b   1.000
_cell.length_c   1.000
_cell.angle_alpha   90.00
_cell.angle_beta   90.00
_cell.angle_gamma   90.00
#
_symmetry.space_group_name_H-M   'P 1'
#
loop_
_entity.id
_entity.type
_entity.pdbx_description
1 polymer ?
#
loop_
_entity_poly.entity_id
_entity_poly.type
_entity_poly.pdbx_seq_one_letter_code
_entity_poly.pdbx_strand_id
1 'polypeptide(L)'
;MPAFLQGQIERITYTNDENGYTIAKLKVQGHMGLVTVVGNLMAPTPGEIIKMYGEWVNHPRYGEQFKVDRYKSLVPASVYGIQKYLGSGLIKGIGPIMARRIVERFGKETLDVIEKEIEKLAEVDGIGEKRIGMIKQAWEDQKEIREVMIFLQTHGVGSGYAAKIFK
;
A
#
# COMPACT_ATOMS: atom_id res chain seq x y z
N MET A 1 -7.02 20.07 -21.67
CA MET A 1 -6.27 20.97 -20.75
C MET A 1 -5.66 20.11 -19.66
N PRO A 2 -4.37 20.31 -19.32
CA PRO A 2 -3.75 19.57 -18.23
C PRO A 2 -4.47 19.90 -16.92
N ALA A 3 -4.95 18.86 -16.25
CA ALA A 3 -5.68 18.92 -15.01
C ALA A 3 -4.90 18.18 -13.92
N PHE A 4 -5.13 18.58 -12.68
CA PHE A 4 -4.54 17.99 -11.49
C PHE A 4 -5.66 17.39 -10.64
N LEU A 5 -5.48 16.14 -10.22
CA LEU A 5 -6.37 15.48 -9.26
C LEU A 5 -5.56 14.88 -8.11
N GLN A 6 -6.20 14.80 -6.95
CA GLN A 6 -5.72 14.02 -5.83
C GLN A 6 -6.87 13.12 -5.37
N GLY A 7 -6.60 11.82 -5.26
CA GLY A 7 -7.61 10.86 -4.85
C GLY A 7 -7.03 9.62 -4.20
N GLN A 8 -7.88 8.95 -3.44
CA GLN A 8 -7.59 7.64 -2.87
C GLN A 8 -8.08 6.55 -3.81
N ILE A 9 -7.25 5.56 -4.10
CA ILE A 9 -7.63 4.39 -4.89
C ILE A 9 -8.64 3.57 -4.07
N GLU A 10 -9.87 3.49 -4.57
CA GLU A 10 -10.92 2.67 -3.96
C GLU A 10 -10.77 1.22 -4.40
N ARG A 11 -10.58 1.00 -5.70
CA ARG A 11 -10.37 -0.33 -6.29
C ARG A 11 -9.65 -0.27 -7.63
N ILE A 12 -8.98 -1.36 -7.96
CA ILE A 12 -8.37 -1.59 -9.27
C ILE A 12 -9.34 -2.45 -10.08
N THR A 13 -9.71 -1.97 -11.26
CA THR A 13 -10.59 -2.68 -12.19
C THR A 13 -9.78 -3.62 -13.08
N TYR A 14 -8.59 -3.19 -13.49
CA TYR A 14 -7.68 -3.95 -14.34
C TYR A 14 -6.26 -3.42 -14.17
N THR A 15 -5.28 -4.31 -14.28
CA THR A 15 -3.85 -3.97 -14.40
C THR A 15 -3.22 -4.92 -15.41
N ASN A 16 -2.35 -4.39 -16.25
CA ASN A 16 -1.45 -5.17 -17.10
C ASN A 16 -0.06 -5.16 -16.45
N ASP A 17 0.42 -6.32 -16.04
CA ASP A 17 1.68 -6.47 -15.30
C ASP A 17 2.92 -6.30 -16.19
N GLU A 18 2.79 -6.39 -17.53
CA GLU A 18 3.92 -6.25 -18.46
C GLU A 18 4.26 -4.78 -18.75
N ASN A 19 3.25 -3.91 -18.83
CA ASN A 19 3.44 -2.50 -19.20
C ASN A 19 2.95 -1.49 -18.16
N GLY A 20 2.32 -1.97 -17.06
CA GLY A 20 1.82 -1.13 -15.97
C GLY A 20 0.50 -0.41 -16.26
N TYR A 21 -0.15 -0.68 -17.39
CA TYR A 21 -1.41 -0.04 -17.73
C TYR A 21 -2.50 -0.46 -16.74
N THR A 22 -3.07 0.53 -16.03
CA THR A 22 -4.04 0.31 -14.96
C THR A 22 -5.32 1.08 -15.25
N ILE A 23 -6.46 0.44 -14.93
CA ILE A 23 -7.76 1.09 -14.80
C ILE A 23 -8.16 1.03 -13.32
N ALA A 24 -8.29 2.20 -12.68
CA ALA A 24 -8.62 2.32 -11.27
C ALA A 24 -9.85 3.20 -11.04
N LYS A 25 -10.51 3.00 -9.90
CA LYS A 25 -11.59 3.87 -9.41
C LYS A 25 -11.08 4.61 -8.18
N LEU A 26 -11.14 5.93 -8.22
CA LEU A 26 -10.63 6.78 -7.15
C LEU A 26 -11.72 7.62 -6.52
N LYS A 27 -11.65 7.75 -5.20
CA LYS A 27 -12.40 8.75 -4.46
C LYS A 27 -11.62 10.06 -4.51
N VAL A 28 -12.15 11.04 -5.23
CA VAL A 28 -11.53 12.36 -5.43
C VAL A 28 -12.33 13.41 -4.69
N GLN A 29 -11.66 14.27 -3.94
CA GLN A 29 -12.33 15.34 -3.20
C GLN A 29 -12.98 16.33 -4.18
N GLY A 30 -14.25 16.68 -3.94
CA GLY A 30 -15.01 17.59 -4.81
C GLY A 30 -15.74 16.91 -5.98
N HIS A 31 -15.58 15.60 -6.17
CA HIS A 31 -16.35 14.83 -7.16
C HIS A 31 -17.45 14.02 -6.48
N MET A 32 -18.67 14.09 -7.02
CA MET A 32 -19.76 13.21 -6.59
C MET A 32 -19.57 11.82 -7.22
N GLY A 33 -18.92 10.92 -6.49
CA GLY A 33 -18.72 9.52 -6.89
C GLY A 33 -17.25 9.17 -7.16
N LEU A 34 -17.04 7.98 -7.73
CA LEU A 34 -15.71 7.47 -8.04
C LEU A 34 -15.28 7.90 -9.45
N VAL A 35 -14.13 8.55 -9.54
CA VAL A 35 -13.49 8.93 -10.80
C VAL A 35 -12.79 7.71 -11.40
N THR A 36 -13.01 7.46 -12.68
CA THR A 36 -12.24 6.45 -13.43
C THR A 36 -10.89 7.04 -13.82
N VAL A 37 -9.81 6.35 -13.47
CA VAL A 37 -8.45 6.76 -13.79
C VAL A 37 -7.79 5.69 -14.65
N VAL A 38 -7.13 6.10 -15.72
CA VAL A 38 -6.44 5.21 -16.67
C VAL A 38 -5.02 5.70 -16.92
N GLY A 39 -4.07 4.80 -17.10
CA GLY A 39 -2.67 5.14 -17.41
C GLY A 39 -1.69 4.15 -16.79
N ASN A 40 -0.40 4.42 -16.97
CA ASN A 40 0.64 3.56 -16.42
C ASN A 40 0.89 3.91 -14.95
N LEU A 41 0.38 3.05 -14.06
CA LEU A 41 0.58 3.15 -12.61
C LEU A 41 1.43 1.97 -12.18
N MET A 42 2.53 2.23 -11.48
CA MET A 42 3.45 1.18 -11.03
C MET A 42 2.91 0.60 -9.74
N ALA A 43 2.44 -0.65 -9.83
CA ALA A 43 1.87 -1.42 -8.72
C ALA A 43 0.89 -0.64 -7.81
N PRO A 44 -0.16 0.01 -8.37
CA PRO A 44 -1.12 0.76 -7.56
C PRO A 44 -1.79 -0.16 -6.54
N THR A 45 -2.17 0.38 -5.39
CA THR A 45 -2.89 -0.39 -4.36
C THR A 45 -4.16 0.31 -3.88
N PRO A 46 -5.28 -0.42 -3.65
CA PRO A 46 -6.41 0.14 -2.95
C PRO A 46 -6.00 0.72 -1.59
N GLY A 47 -6.51 1.91 -1.27
CA GLY A 47 -6.14 2.69 -0.09
C GLY A 47 -5.02 3.71 -0.31
N GLU A 48 -4.28 3.62 -1.43
CA GLU A 48 -3.20 4.55 -1.77
C GLU A 48 -3.75 5.93 -2.15
N ILE A 49 -3.11 7.00 -1.68
CA ILE A 49 -3.43 8.37 -2.11
C ILE A 49 -2.40 8.78 -3.16
N ILE A 50 -2.90 9.09 -4.35
CA ILE A 50 -2.07 9.54 -5.47
C ILE A 50 -2.44 10.96 -5.89
N LYS A 51 -1.42 11.76 -6.18
CA LYS A 51 -1.52 13.02 -6.92
C LYS A 51 -1.23 12.73 -8.37
N MET A 52 -2.10 13.14 -9.27
CA MET A 52 -1.97 12.88 -10.69
C MET A 52 -2.11 14.15 -11.50
N TYR A 53 -1.33 14.22 -12.58
CA TYR A 53 -1.48 15.20 -13.64
C TYR A 53 -1.81 14.46 -14.93
N GLY A 54 -2.72 15.03 -15.69
CA GLY A 54 -3.20 14.39 -16.90
C GLY A 54 -4.33 15.16 -17.54
N GLU A 55 -5.19 14.45 -18.24
CA GLU A 55 -6.29 15.04 -19.01
C GLU A 55 -7.57 14.23 -18.84
N TRP A 56 -8.70 14.94 -18.87
CA TRP A 56 -10.00 14.29 -18.99
C TRP A 56 -10.20 13.84 -20.44
N VAL A 57 -10.54 12.57 -20.61
CA VAL A 57 -10.84 11.96 -21.90
C VAL A 57 -12.20 11.27 -21.82
N ASN A 58 -12.91 11.20 -22.95
CA ASN A 58 -14.17 10.50 -23.02
C ASN A 58 -14.03 9.24 -23.88
N HIS A 59 -14.11 8.07 -23.24
CA HIS A 59 -14.01 6.80 -23.95
C HIS A 59 -15.37 6.44 -24.58
N PRO A 60 -15.45 6.11 -25.88
CA PRO A 60 -16.72 5.90 -26.59
C PRO A 60 -17.68 4.90 -25.92
N ARG A 61 -17.13 3.88 -25.24
CA ARG A 61 -17.89 2.84 -24.53
C ARG A 61 -18.02 3.04 -23.02
N TYR A 62 -17.07 3.73 -22.40
CA TYR A 62 -16.93 3.72 -20.93
C TYR A 62 -17.14 5.09 -20.29
N GLY A 63 -17.37 6.12 -21.11
CA GLY A 63 -17.61 7.48 -20.65
C GLY A 63 -16.34 8.18 -20.20
N GLU A 64 -16.52 9.15 -19.32
CA GLU A 64 -15.46 10.03 -18.83
C GLU A 64 -14.41 9.28 -17.97
N GLN A 65 -13.15 9.52 -18.30
CA GLN A 65 -11.98 8.97 -17.62
C GLN A 65 -10.92 10.05 -17.47
N PHE A 66 -10.16 9.98 -16.39
CA PHE A 66 -8.97 10.78 -16.22
C PHE A 66 -7.75 9.97 -16.67
N LYS A 67 -7.13 10.39 -17.77
CA LYS A 67 -5.92 9.77 -18.31
C LYS A 67 -4.71 10.40 -17.64
N VAL A 68 -3.92 9.59 -16.94
CA VAL A 68 -2.74 10.02 -16.18
C VAL A 68 -1.53 10.05 -17.09
N ASP A 69 -0.86 11.20 -17.13
CA ASP A 69 0.45 11.35 -17.79
C ASP A 69 1.60 11.17 -16.79
N ARG A 70 1.42 11.67 -15.57
CA ARG A 70 2.37 11.54 -14.46
C ARG A 70 1.64 11.54 -13.13
N TYR A 71 2.17 10.79 -12.16
CA TYR A 71 1.62 10.75 -10.82
C TYR A 71 2.72 10.68 -9.78
N LYS A 72 2.35 11.02 -8.54
CA LYS A 72 3.17 10.87 -7.35
C LYS A 72 2.32 10.21 -6.27
N SER A 73 2.80 9.11 -5.73
CA SER A 73 2.23 8.52 -4.52
C SER A 73 2.62 9.37 -3.30
N LEU A 74 1.65 9.66 -2.44
CA LEU A 74 1.83 10.59 -1.32
C LEU A 74 1.96 9.96 0.05
N VAL A 75 1.81 8.64 0.16
CA VAL A 75 1.80 8.01 1.47
C VAL A 75 2.75 6.82 1.46
N PRO A 76 3.78 6.82 2.34
CA PRO A 76 4.46 5.58 2.68
C PRO A 76 3.48 4.72 3.49
N ALA A 77 3.26 3.48 3.06
CA ALA A 77 2.49 2.42 3.72
C ALA A 77 1.05 2.81 4.14
N SER A 78 0.06 2.57 3.27
CA SER A 78 -1.35 2.53 3.71
C SER A 78 -1.53 1.47 4.80
N VAL A 79 -2.52 1.61 5.69
CA VAL A 79 -2.83 0.59 6.73
C VAL A 79 -2.97 -0.81 6.11
N TYR A 80 -3.56 -0.88 4.92
CA TYR A 80 -3.66 -2.09 4.11
C TYR A 80 -2.28 -2.61 3.65
N GLY A 81 -1.40 -1.73 3.16
CA GLY A 81 -0.03 -2.07 2.78
C GLY A 81 0.80 -2.60 3.96
N ILE A 82 0.69 -1.96 5.13
CA ILE A 82 1.31 -2.43 6.38
C ILE A 82 0.79 -3.82 6.73
N GLN A 83 -0.52 -4.03 6.70
CA GLN A 83 -1.13 -5.33 7.00
C GLN A 83 -0.63 -6.42 6.05
N LYS A 84 -0.55 -6.13 4.75
CA LYS A 84 -0.08 -7.08 3.74
C LYS A 84 1.40 -7.41 3.92
N TYR A 85 2.24 -6.43 4.23
CA TYR A 85 3.64 -6.64 4.53
C TYR A 85 3.82 -7.53 5.76
N LEU A 86 3.22 -7.16 6.89
CA LEU A 86 3.31 -7.93 8.13
C LEU A 86 2.74 -9.35 7.98
N GLY A 87 1.63 -9.50 7.25
CA GLY A 87 0.96 -10.77 7.02
C GLY A 87 1.56 -11.63 5.91
N SER A 88 2.61 -11.18 5.23
CA SER A 88 3.23 -11.89 4.10
C SER A 88 3.99 -13.15 4.51
N GLY A 89 4.22 -13.36 5.81
CA GLY A 89 5.07 -14.43 6.33
C GLY A 89 6.55 -14.06 6.38
N LEU A 90 6.92 -12.85 5.97
CA LEU A 90 8.26 -12.30 6.15
C LEU A 90 8.60 -12.19 7.64
N ILE A 91 7.73 -11.57 8.44
CA ILE A 91 7.97 -11.44 9.88
C ILE A 91 7.48 -12.68 10.61
N LYS A 92 8.43 -13.51 11.06
CA LYS A 92 8.11 -14.71 11.85
C LYS A 92 7.33 -14.32 13.09
N GLY A 93 6.22 -15.01 13.31
CA GLY A 93 5.30 -14.71 14.42
C GLY A 93 4.13 -13.80 14.05
N ILE A 94 4.11 -13.21 12.84
CA ILE A 94 2.98 -12.44 12.33
C ILE A 94 2.38 -13.13 11.08
N GLY A 95 1.25 -13.80 11.28
CA GLY A 95 0.41 -14.29 10.18
C GLY A 95 -0.65 -13.25 9.76
N PRO A 96 -1.41 -13.49 8.67
CA PRO A 96 -2.40 -12.53 8.15
C PRO A 96 -3.44 -12.05 9.18
N ILE A 97 -3.89 -12.95 10.06
CA ILE A 97 -4.85 -12.62 11.13
C ILE A 97 -4.20 -11.70 12.16
N MET A 98 -2.96 -11.98 12.55
CA MET A 98 -2.24 -11.19 13.54
C MET A 98 -1.89 -9.81 12.97
N ALA A 99 -1.44 -9.76 11.71
CA ALA A 99 -1.19 -8.51 11.00
C ALA A 99 -2.43 -7.62 11.01
N ARG A 100 -3.62 -8.19 10.73
CA ARG A 100 -4.89 -7.46 10.81
C ARG A 100 -5.13 -6.86 12.19
N ARG A 101 -4.99 -7.66 13.26
CA ARG A 101 -5.20 -7.18 14.65
C ARG A 101 -4.23 -6.06 15.03
N ILE A 102 -2.95 -6.19 14.65
CA ILE A 102 -1.94 -5.18 14.93
C ILE A 102 -2.27 -3.86 14.21
N VAL A 103 -2.63 -3.91 12.93
CA VAL A 103 -2.99 -2.68 12.20
C VAL A 103 -4.34 -2.11 12.61
N GLU A 104 -5.29 -2.92 13.06
CA GLU A 104 -6.55 -2.45 13.65
C GLU A 104 -6.29 -1.63 14.92
N ARG A 105 -5.24 -1.97 15.69
CA ARG A 105 -4.88 -1.27 16.91
C ARG A 105 -4.03 -0.02 16.69
N PHE A 106 -3.02 -0.10 15.82
CA PHE A 106 -2.01 0.96 15.67
C PHE A 106 -2.07 1.70 14.31
N GLY A 107 -2.89 1.23 13.37
CA GLY A 107 -3.12 1.89 12.09
C GLY A 107 -1.85 2.15 11.29
N LYS A 108 -1.57 3.42 10.98
CA LYS A 108 -0.38 3.83 10.23
C LYS A 108 0.89 3.82 11.08
N GLU A 109 0.74 3.88 12.39
CA GLU A 109 1.85 3.93 13.36
C GLU A 109 2.42 2.54 13.63
N THR A 110 1.79 1.47 13.12
CA THR A 110 2.22 0.09 13.37
C THR A 110 3.70 -0.15 13.15
N LEU A 111 4.29 0.35 12.06
CA LEU A 111 5.71 0.13 11.78
C LEU A 111 6.60 0.84 12.81
N ASP A 112 6.24 2.07 13.20
CA ASP A 112 6.95 2.82 14.24
C ASP A 112 6.83 2.15 15.61
N VAL A 113 5.65 1.62 15.94
CA VAL A 113 5.44 0.87 17.19
C VAL A 113 6.33 -0.37 17.22
N ILE A 114 6.41 -1.16 16.15
CA ILE A 114 7.27 -2.35 16.14
C ILE A 114 8.77 -1.95 16.22
N GLU A 115 9.16 -0.83 15.63
CA GLU A 115 10.56 -0.36 15.65
C GLU A 115 11.00 0.22 16.99
N LYS A 116 10.15 1.04 17.62
CA LYS A 116 10.55 1.90 18.75
C LYS A 116 9.93 1.49 20.07
N GLU A 117 8.77 0.84 20.04
CA GLU A 117 7.92 0.57 21.22
C GLU A 117 7.27 -0.82 21.13
N ILE A 118 8.06 -1.83 20.78
CA ILE A 118 7.55 -3.18 20.43
C ILE A 118 6.78 -3.85 21.58
N GLU A 119 7.06 -3.44 22.81
CA GLU A 119 6.38 -3.88 24.02
C GLU A 119 4.88 -3.53 23.99
N LYS A 120 4.47 -2.45 23.30
CA LYS A 120 3.06 -2.09 23.10
C LYS A 120 2.28 -3.15 22.34
N LEU A 121 2.93 -4.04 21.60
CA LEU A 121 2.24 -5.15 20.93
C LEU A 121 1.51 -6.07 21.93
N ALA A 122 1.87 -6.06 23.22
CA ALA A 122 1.14 -6.76 24.28
C ALA A 122 -0.33 -6.29 24.42
N GLU A 123 -0.67 -5.09 23.93
CA GLU A 123 -2.04 -4.57 23.91
C GLU A 123 -2.92 -5.25 22.84
N VAL A 124 -2.35 -6.08 21.98
CA VAL A 124 -3.06 -6.80 20.91
C VAL A 124 -3.37 -8.22 21.37
N ASP A 125 -4.65 -8.59 21.36
CA ASP A 125 -5.10 -9.93 21.73
C ASP A 125 -4.35 -11.03 20.96
N GLY A 126 -3.81 -12.00 21.70
CA GLY A 126 -3.00 -13.11 21.17
C GLY A 126 -1.50 -12.82 21.00
N ILE A 127 -1.02 -11.65 21.43
CA ILE A 127 0.41 -11.32 21.51
C ILE A 127 0.87 -11.28 22.98
N GLY A 128 1.53 -12.34 23.43
CA GLY A 128 2.25 -12.36 24.71
C GLY A 128 3.76 -12.18 24.54
N GLU A 129 4.49 -12.05 25.64
CA GLU A 129 5.95 -11.78 25.68
C GLU A 129 6.77 -12.68 24.74
N LYS A 130 6.48 -13.99 24.72
CA LYS A 130 7.18 -14.95 23.84
C LYS A 130 7.04 -14.57 22.36
N ARG A 131 5.86 -14.10 21.95
CA ARG A 131 5.61 -13.68 20.57
C ARG A 131 6.27 -12.34 20.28
N ILE A 132 6.25 -11.40 21.24
CA ILE A 132 6.98 -10.13 21.13
C ILE A 132 8.46 -10.39 20.89
N GLY A 133 9.09 -11.28 21.66
CA GLY A 133 10.49 -11.66 21.44
C GLY A 133 10.76 -12.25 20.05
N MET A 134 9.87 -13.11 19.54
CA MET A 134 9.99 -13.64 18.17
C MET A 134 9.86 -12.56 17.10
N ILE A 135 8.89 -11.64 17.27
CA ILE A 135 8.69 -10.53 16.34
C ILE A 135 9.90 -9.62 16.38
N LYS A 136 10.42 -9.28 17.57
CA LYS A 136 11.61 -8.43 17.76
C LYS A 136 12.82 -8.97 17.00
N GLN A 137 13.11 -10.26 17.19
CA GLN A 137 14.22 -10.90 16.49
C GLN A 137 14.02 -10.89 14.98
N ALA A 138 12.84 -11.32 14.50
CA ALA A 138 12.54 -11.33 13.07
C ALA A 138 12.53 -9.93 12.45
N TRP A 139 12.18 -8.91 13.23
CA TRP A 139 12.16 -7.51 12.81
C TRP A 139 13.58 -6.98 12.60
N GLU A 140 14.50 -7.26 13.54
CA GLU A 140 15.93 -6.94 13.41
C GLU A 140 16.59 -7.70 12.27
N ASP A 141 16.36 -9.01 12.18
CA ASP A 141 16.92 -9.87 11.12
C ASP A 141 16.52 -9.42 9.71
N GLN A 142 15.39 -8.70 9.59
CA GLN A 142 14.87 -8.19 8.33
C GLN A 142 15.02 -6.69 8.15
N LYS A 143 15.83 -6.01 8.96
CA LYS A 143 16.00 -4.56 8.88
C LYS A 143 16.51 -4.11 7.50
N GLU A 144 17.53 -4.76 6.95
CA GLU A 144 18.06 -4.46 5.62
C GLU A 144 17.04 -4.76 4.51
N ILE A 145 16.35 -5.90 4.59
CA ILE A 145 15.28 -6.26 3.66
C ILE A 145 14.16 -5.22 3.71
N ARG A 146 13.81 -4.72 4.90
CA ARG A 146 12.77 -3.70 5.06
C ARG A 146 13.17 -2.37 4.45
N GLU A 147 14.40 -1.92 4.62
CA GLU A 147 14.88 -0.70 3.96
C GLU A 147 14.79 -0.83 2.44
N VAL A 148 15.15 -1.99 1.89
CA VAL A 148 14.98 -2.30 0.46
C VAL A 148 13.49 -2.33 0.08
N MET A 149 12.61 -2.91 0.91
CA MET A 149 11.17 -2.99 0.65
C MET A 149 10.50 -1.61 0.72
N ILE A 150 10.88 -0.76 1.67
CA ILE A 150 10.41 0.62 1.79
C ILE A 150 10.96 1.42 0.61
N PHE A 151 12.23 1.24 0.24
CA PHE A 151 12.84 1.83 -0.94
C PHE A 151 12.07 1.44 -2.21
N LEU A 152 11.83 0.15 -2.42
CA LEU A 152 11.07 -0.39 -3.54
C LEU A 152 9.63 0.17 -3.55
N GLN A 153 8.98 0.27 -2.40
CA GLN A 153 7.66 0.91 -2.28
C GLN A 153 7.70 2.40 -2.59
N THR A 154 8.73 3.14 -2.14
CA THR A 154 8.92 4.56 -2.51
C THR A 154 9.20 4.76 -4.00
N HIS A 155 9.63 3.70 -4.70
CA HIS A 155 9.83 3.64 -6.15
C HIS A 155 8.70 2.92 -6.90
N GLY A 156 7.56 2.65 -6.25
CA GLY A 156 6.36 2.11 -6.92
C GLY A 156 6.30 0.59 -7.08
N VAL A 157 7.06 -0.17 -6.29
CA VAL A 157 7.00 -1.64 -6.27
C VAL A 157 6.26 -2.11 -5.01
N GLY A 158 5.09 -2.73 -5.21
CA GLY A 158 4.25 -3.22 -4.12
C GLY A 158 4.91 -4.32 -3.29
N SER A 159 4.57 -4.39 -2.00
CA SER A 159 5.14 -5.35 -1.02
C SER A 159 4.98 -6.81 -1.44
N GLY A 160 3.90 -7.17 -2.14
CA GLY A 160 3.70 -8.53 -2.64
C GLY A 160 4.66 -8.93 -3.78
N TYR A 161 5.17 -7.96 -4.54
CA TYR A 161 6.10 -8.19 -5.64
C TYR A 161 7.54 -8.20 -5.13
N ALA A 162 7.87 -7.26 -4.24
CA ALA A 162 9.19 -7.17 -3.63
C ALA A 162 9.52 -8.40 -2.75
N ALA A 163 8.51 -9.00 -2.08
CA ALA A 163 8.67 -10.27 -1.37
C ALA A 163 8.93 -11.49 -2.30
N LYS A 164 8.58 -11.41 -3.59
CA LYS A 164 8.88 -12.46 -4.58
C LYS A 164 10.27 -12.30 -5.20
N ILE A 165 10.80 -11.09 -5.28
CA ILE A 165 12.14 -10.79 -5.84
C ILE A 165 13.25 -11.38 -4.96
N PHE A 166 13.02 -11.45 -3.66
CA PHE A 166 14.02 -11.89 -2.68
C PHE A 166 13.99 -13.38 -2.34
N LYS A 167 13.16 -14.18 -3.02
CA LYS A 167 13.04 -15.61 -2.76
C LYS A 167 13.93 -16.44 -3.67
#